data_AF-A0A062WMX5-F1
#
_entry.id   AF-A0A062WMX5-F1
#
_cell.length_a   1.000
_cell.length_b   1.000
_cell.length_c   1.000
_cell.angle_alpha   90.00
_cell.angle_beta   90.00
_cell.angle_gamma   90.00
#
_symmetry.space_group_name_H-M   'P 1'
#
loop_
_entity.id
_entity.type
_entity.pdbx_description
1 polymer ?
#
loop_
_entity_poly.entity_id
_entity_poly.type
_entity_poly.pdbx_seq_one_letter_code
_entity_poly.pdbx_strand_id
1 'polypeptide(L)'
;MYYYFALWHDLGVTERVHDVLREQARRAEGRDVEPSAGIIDSQSVKGADTVPASSRGYDAGKKVNGRKRFIAVDTMGLLLAVLVVPASTHDTASGRQLLLDSFFAGRRLRLVFADAGFAGVFVDWAARILTLTLQVVRKPAGQKGFSVLPRRWVVERTWSWITGYRRHARDYERRPDHAESLIRWAMIATMVRRIDRRTPAQRPGPRPLQRII
;
A
#
# COMPACT_ATOMS: atom_id res chain seq x y z
N MET A 1 -13.47 -2.16 23.97
CA MET A 1 -13.38 -1.64 22.58
C MET A 1 -12.42 -2.45 21.69
N TYR A 2 -11.26 -2.93 22.18
CA TYR A 2 -10.32 -3.73 21.37
C TYR A 2 -10.82 -5.14 20.99
N TYR A 3 -11.71 -5.74 21.81
CA TYR A 3 -12.28 -7.07 21.57
C TYR A 3 -12.92 -7.19 20.17
N TYR A 4 -13.82 -6.28 19.82
CA TYR A 4 -14.49 -6.32 18.51
C TYR A 4 -13.53 -6.13 17.34
N PHE A 5 -12.49 -5.30 17.50
CA PHE A 5 -11.47 -5.13 16.47
C PHE A 5 -10.70 -6.44 16.22
N ALA A 6 -10.23 -7.09 17.29
CA ALA A 6 -9.53 -8.36 17.19
C ALA A 6 -10.45 -9.45 16.61
N LEU A 7 -11.68 -9.55 17.10
CA LEU A 7 -12.68 -10.49 16.59
C LEU A 7 -12.95 -10.28 15.09
N TRP A 8 -13.09 -9.03 14.65
CA TRP A 8 -13.34 -8.72 13.23
C TRP A 8 -12.14 -9.04 12.35
N HIS A 9 -10.93 -8.83 12.86
CA HIS A 9 -9.70 -9.25 12.19
C HIS A 9 -9.64 -10.78 12.06
N ASP A 10 -9.81 -11.50 13.17
CA ASP A 10 -9.72 -12.97 13.20
C ASP A 10 -10.80 -13.62 12.32
N LEU A 11 -11.98 -13.00 12.20
CA LEU A 11 -13.07 -13.45 11.32
C LEU A 11 -12.95 -12.97 9.87
N GLY A 12 -11.94 -12.18 9.52
CA GLY A 12 -11.74 -11.62 8.17
C GLY A 12 -12.82 -10.62 7.73
N VAL A 13 -13.53 -9.99 8.67
CA VAL A 13 -14.62 -9.05 8.39
C VAL A 13 -14.08 -7.80 7.70
N THR A 14 -12.93 -7.28 8.16
CA THR A 14 -12.32 -6.07 7.61
C THR A 14 -11.93 -6.26 6.15
N GLU A 15 -11.34 -7.40 5.81
CA GLU A 15 -10.94 -7.82 4.48
C GLU A 15 -12.15 -7.92 3.54
N ARG A 16 -13.24 -8.56 3.97
CA ARG A 16 -14.47 -8.67 3.17
C ARG A 16 -15.11 -7.31 2.90
N VAL A 17 -15.23 -6.46 3.92
CA VAL A 17 -15.78 -5.10 3.75
C VAL A 17 -14.91 -4.29 2.80
N HIS A 18 -13.58 -4.37 2.96
CA HIS A 18 -12.63 -3.74 2.08
C HIS A 18 -12.82 -4.17 0.62
N ASP A 19 -12.92 -5.47 0.37
CA ASP A 19 -13.02 -6.01 -0.99
C ASP A 19 -14.32 -5.61 -1.69
N VAL A 20 -15.45 -5.70 -1.00
CA VAL A 20 -16.75 -5.24 -1.54
C VAL A 20 -16.69 -3.76 -1.93
N LEU A 21 -16.11 -2.91 -1.08
CA LEU A 21 -15.99 -1.47 -1.38
C LEU A 21 -15.01 -1.20 -2.51
N ARG A 22 -13.93 -1.99 -2.64
CA ARG A 22 -13.00 -1.89 -3.76
C ARG A 22 -13.69 -2.22 -5.08
N GLU A 23 -14.47 -3.30 -5.12
CA GLU A 23 -15.23 -3.67 -6.31
C GLU A 23 -16.22 -2.58 -6.71
N GLN A 24 -16.97 -2.02 -5.75
CA GLN A 24 -17.89 -0.91 -6.00
C GLN A 24 -17.16 0.33 -6.53
N ALA A 25 -16.05 0.71 -5.91
CA ALA A 25 -15.25 1.86 -6.35
C ALA A 25 -14.68 1.67 -7.77
N ARG A 26 -14.29 0.43 -8.14
CA ARG A 26 -13.81 0.13 -9.49
C ARG A 26 -14.94 0.18 -10.52
N ARG A 27 -16.11 -0.39 -10.21
CA ARG A 27 -17.30 -0.32 -11.09
C ARG A 27 -17.74 1.11 -11.34
N ALA A 28 -17.77 1.95 -10.31
CA ALA A 28 -18.13 3.37 -10.42
C ALA A 28 -17.23 4.14 -11.40
N GLU A 29 -15.99 3.69 -11.58
CA GLU A 29 -15.00 4.28 -12.48
C GLU A 29 -14.90 3.53 -13.83
N GLY A 30 -15.89 2.67 -14.14
CA GLY A 30 -15.95 1.91 -15.39
C GLY A 30 -14.84 0.86 -15.55
N ARG A 31 -14.29 0.36 -14.44
CA ARG A 31 -13.22 -0.66 -14.45
C ARG A 31 -13.76 -2.03 -14.05
N ASP A 32 -13.12 -3.08 -14.59
CA ASP A 32 -13.28 -4.46 -14.12
C ASP A 32 -12.99 -4.55 -12.62
N VAL A 33 -13.82 -5.28 -11.87
CA VAL A 33 -13.69 -5.49 -10.41
C VAL A 33 -12.35 -6.10 -10.04
N GLU A 34 -11.82 -6.99 -10.87
CA GLU A 34 -10.54 -7.65 -10.66
C GLU A 34 -9.46 -7.08 -11.58
N PRO A 35 -8.49 -6.32 -11.03
CA PRO A 35 -7.47 -5.67 -11.82
C PRO A 35 -6.51 -6.69 -12.43
N SER A 36 -6.10 -6.43 -13.68
CA SER A 36 -5.03 -7.19 -14.34
C SER A 36 -3.63 -6.64 -14.07
N ALA A 37 -3.52 -5.42 -13.55
CA ALA A 37 -2.27 -4.75 -13.28
C ALA A 37 -2.24 -4.09 -11.90
N GLY A 38 -1.10 -4.19 -11.22
CA GLY A 38 -0.87 -3.62 -9.90
C GLY A 38 0.51 -2.99 -9.75
N ILE A 39 0.75 -2.34 -8.62
CA ILE A 39 2.02 -1.73 -8.24
C ILE A 39 2.33 -2.16 -6.81
N ILE A 40 3.57 -2.59 -6.55
CA ILE A 40 4.06 -2.88 -5.21
C ILE A 40 5.10 -1.85 -4.76
N ASP A 41 5.09 -1.54 -3.48
CA ASP A 41 6.08 -0.68 -2.84
C ASP A 41 6.13 -0.92 -1.34
N SER A 42 7.22 -0.46 -0.70
CA SER A 42 7.43 -0.60 0.74
C SER A 42 7.70 0.74 1.43
N GLN A 43 7.06 0.93 2.60
CA GLN A 43 7.27 2.08 3.47
C GLN A 43 7.80 1.61 4.83
N SER A 44 8.98 2.08 5.22
CA SER A 44 9.51 1.88 6.57
C SER A 44 9.00 3.01 7.46
N VAL A 45 8.40 2.66 8.58
CA VAL A 45 7.86 3.61 9.56
C VAL A 45 8.47 3.37 10.93
N LYS A 46 8.63 4.45 11.70
CA LYS A 46 9.11 4.32 13.09
C LYS A 46 8.08 3.55 13.90
N GLY A 47 8.54 2.69 14.81
CA GLY A 47 7.70 2.07 15.83
C GLY A 47 7.61 2.97 17.06
N ALA A 48 6.46 2.97 17.72
CA ALA A 48 6.31 3.50 19.08
C ALA A 48 6.96 2.56 20.11
N ASP A 49 6.98 3.00 21.36
CA ASP A 49 7.35 2.20 22.53
C ASP A 49 6.45 0.96 22.69
N THR A 50 5.19 1.05 22.28
CA THR A 50 4.23 -0.06 22.28
C THR A 50 4.55 -1.18 21.29
N VAL A 51 5.38 -0.94 20.27
CA VAL A 51 5.75 -1.95 19.28
C VAL A 51 6.85 -2.84 19.87
N PRO A 52 6.61 -4.15 20.09
CA PRO A 52 7.58 -5.01 20.77
C PRO A 52 8.79 -5.30 19.89
N ALA A 53 9.96 -5.49 20.53
CA ALA A 53 11.23 -5.79 19.87
C ALA A 53 11.16 -7.02 18.94
N SER A 54 10.35 -8.01 19.28
CA SER A 54 10.11 -9.23 18.47
C SER A 54 9.47 -8.96 17.11
N SER A 55 8.89 -7.77 16.89
CA SER A 55 8.14 -7.44 15.68
C SER A 55 8.59 -6.13 15.02
N ARG A 56 9.73 -5.57 15.45
CA ARG A 56 10.36 -4.39 14.83
C ARG A 56 11.81 -4.70 14.48
N GLY A 57 12.37 -3.92 13.57
CA GLY A 57 13.75 -4.03 13.14
C GLY A 57 14.32 -2.68 12.74
N TYR A 58 15.60 -2.64 12.41
CA TYR A 58 16.28 -1.44 11.96
C TYR A 58 16.54 -1.49 10.45
N ASP A 59 15.97 -0.52 9.74
CA ASP A 59 16.27 -0.25 8.34
C ASP A 59 17.45 0.74 8.28
N ALA A 60 18.64 0.23 7.96
CA ALA A 60 19.86 1.04 7.90
C ALA A 60 19.82 2.08 6.76
N GLY A 61 19.19 1.75 5.63
CA GLY A 61 19.09 2.64 4.48
C GLY A 61 18.21 3.86 4.76
N LYS A 62 17.12 3.67 5.51
CA LYS A 62 16.20 4.74 5.90
C LYS A 62 16.45 5.30 7.31
N LYS A 63 17.35 4.68 8.07
CA LYS A 63 17.63 4.97 9.49
C LYS A 63 16.36 4.93 10.35
N VAL A 64 15.54 3.89 10.14
CA VAL A 64 14.25 3.72 10.80
C VAL A 64 14.28 2.49 11.70
N ASN A 65 14.05 2.68 12.99
CA ASN A 65 13.70 1.59 13.92
C ASN A 65 12.18 1.45 13.98
N GLY A 66 11.66 0.33 13.47
CA GLY A 66 10.22 0.08 13.43
C GLY A 66 9.83 -1.05 12.51
N ARG A 67 8.77 -0.84 11.72
CA ARG A 67 8.24 -1.84 10.79
C ARG A 67 8.29 -1.33 9.36
N LYS A 68 8.41 -2.26 8.42
CA LYS A 68 8.26 -2.01 7.00
C LYS A 68 6.90 -2.55 6.56
N ARG A 69 6.14 -1.70 5.89
CA ARG A 69 4.78 -1.98 5.40
C ARG A 69 4.88 -2.13 3.90
N PHE A 70 4.46 -3.26 3.38
CA PHE A 70 4.38 -3.53 1.95
C PHE A 70 2.92 -3.45 1.54
N ILE A 71 2.65 -2.81 0.41
CA ILE A 71 1.32 -2.83 -0.20
C ILE A 71 1.42 -3.21 -1.66
N ALA A 72 0.42 -3.95 -2.12
CA ALA A 72 0.07 -4.09 -3.52
C ALA A 72 -1.18 -3.26 -3.77
N VAL A 73 -1.17 -2.41 -4.79
CA VAL A 73 -2.31 -1.58 -5.18
C VAL A 73 -2.62 -1.78 -6.66
N ASP A 74 -3.85 -1.54 -7.08
CA ASP A 74 -4.19 -1.49 -8.49
C ASP A 74 -3.76 -0.18 -9.16
N THR A 75 -4.06 -0.03 -10.45
CA THR A 75 -3.76 1.19 -11.22
C THR A 75 -4.55 2.44 -10.78
N MET A 76 -5.59 2.29 -9.96
CA MET A 76 -6.33 3.39 -9.33
C MET A 76 -5.77 3.74 -7.93
N GLY A 77 -4.86 2.92 -7.40
CA GLY A 77 -4.32 3.03 -6.05
C GLY A 77 -5.22 2.40 -4.99
N LEU A 78 -6.14 1.51 -5.36
CA LEU A 78 -6.91 0.75 -4.39
C LEU A 78 -6.11 -0.46 -3.93
N LEU A 79 -6.13 -0.73 -2.63
CA LEU A 79 -5.32 -1.76 -2.00
C LEU A 79 -5.77 -3.15 -2.47
N LEU A 80 -4.80 -4.04 -2.71
CA LEU A 80 -5.04 -5.44 -3.11
C LEU A 80 -4.48 -6.40 -2.06
N ALA A 81 -3.32 -6.07 -1.50
CA ALA A 81 -2.69 -6.80 -0.42
C ALA A 81 -1.88 -5.83 0.46
N VAL A 82 -1.72 -6.17 1.73
CA VAL A 82 -0.87 -5.46 2.69
C VAL A 82 -0.15 -6.49 3.55
N LEU A 83 1.12 -6.23 3.84
CA LEU A 83 1.95 -7.06 4.71
C LEU A 83 2.81 -6.14 5.59
N VAL A 84 2.86 -6.41 6.89
CA VAL A 84 3.67 -5.64 7.84
C VAL A 84 4.72 -6.54 8.49
N VAL A 85 6.00 -6.16 8.34
CA VAL A 85 7.15 -6.93 8.81
C VAL A 85 8.14 -6.05 9.57
N PRO A 86 9.09 -6.60 10.34
CA PRO A 86 10.20 -5.84 10.91
C PRO A 86 10.94 -5.02 9.84
N ALA A 87 11.42 -3.81 10.16
CA ALA A 87 12.02 -2.94 9.14
C ALA A 87 13.35 -3.46 8.57
N SER A 88 14.00 -4.41 9.27
CA SER A 88 15.20 -5.11 8.81
C SER A 88 14.91 -6.21 7.77
N THR A 89 13.65 -6.58 7.54
CA THR A 89 13.31 -7.64 6.59
C THR A 89 13.59 -7.21 5.15
N HIS A 90 14.19 -8.11 4.37
CA HIS A 90 14.52 -7.87 2.96
C HIS A 90 13.26 -7.71 2.10
N ASP A 91 13.35 -6.77 1.15
CA ASP A 91 12.23 -6.41 0.27
C ASP A 91 11.82 -7.54 -0.65
N THR A 92 12.76 -8.32 -1.17
CA THR A 92 12.48 -9.47 -2.03
C THR A 92 11.71 -10.58 -1.32
N ALA A 93 12.07 -10.91 -0.07
CA ALA A 93 11.36 -11.92 0.72
C ALA A 93 9.92 -11.46 1.04
N SER A 94 9.76 -10.21 1.48
CA SER A 94 8.46 -9.64 1.82
C SER A 94 7.57 -9.46 0.57
N GLY A 95 8.18 -9.07 -0.55
CA GLY A 95 7.50 -8.98 -1.84
C GLY A 95 6.96 -10.33 -2.33
N ARG A 96 7.68 -11.43 -2.08
CA ARG A 96 7.20 -12.79 -2.40
C ARG A 96 5.96 -13.12 -1.60
N GLN A 97 6.02 -12.90 -0.28
CA GLN A 97 4.87 -13.16 0.58
C GLN A 97 3.66 -12.33 0.16
N LEU A 98 3.83 -11.02 -0.04
CA LEU A 98 2.76 -10.12 -0.49
C LEU A 98 2.11 -10.57 -1.80
N LEU A 99 2.91 -10.99 -2.80
CA LEU A 99 2.37 -11.47 -4.07
C LEU A 99 1.72 -12.85 -3.97
N LEU A 100 2.21 -13.73 -3.09
CA LEU A 100 1.55 -15.00 -2.78
C LEU A 100 0.19 -14.76 -2.13
N ASP A 101 0.11 -13.86 -1.14
CA ASP A 101 -1.15 -13.52 -0.47
C ASP A 101 -2.17 -12.98 -1.48
N SER A 102 -1.72 -12.10 -2.38
CA SER A 102 -2.57 -11.61 -3.48
C SER A 102 -2.99 -12.71 -4.45
N PHE A 103 -2.13 -13.69 -4.74
CA PHE A 103 -2.43 -14.79 -5.65
C PHE A 103 -3.45 -15.75 -5.03
N PHE A 104 -3.26 -16.15 -3.78
CA PHE A 104 -4.19 -17.03 -3.06
C PHE A 104 -5.53 -16.36 -2.76
N ALA A 105 -5.58 -15.02 -2.72
CA ALA A 105 -6.84 -14.28 -2.71
C ALA A 105 -7.59 -14.28 -4.06
N GLY A 106 -7.12 -15.03 -5.06
CA GLY A 106 -7.79 -15.21 -6.35
C GLY A 106 -7.70 -14.02 -7.30
N ARG A 107 -6.75 -13.10 -7.08
CA ARG A 107 -6.64 -11.87 -7.88
C ARG A 107 -6.15 -12.14 -9.30
N ARG A 108 -6.72 -11.44 -10.29
CA ARG A 108 -6.39 -11.57 -11.72
C ARG A 108 -5.10 -10.86 -12.15
N LEU A 109 -4.19 -10.58 -11.22
CA LEU A 109 -2.96 -9.82 -11.52
C LEU A 109 -2.06 -10.59 -12.49
N ARG A 110 -1.72 -9.94 -13.61
CA ARG A 110 -0.77 -10.45 -14.62
C ARG A 110 0.47 -9.56 -14.76
N LEU A 111 0.34 -8.28 -14.45
CA LEU A 111 1.42 -7.30 -14.52
C LEU A 111 1.57 -6.58 -13.18
N VAL A 112 2.77 -6.56 -12.62
CA VAL A 112 3.06 -5.76 -11.41
C VAL A 112 4.25 -4.84 -11.67
N PHE A 113 4.08 -3.56 -11.38
CA PHE A 113 5.17 -2.60 -11.36
C PHE A 113 5.83 -2.58 -9.99
N ALA A 114 7.16 -2.56 -9.96
CA ALA A 114 7.93 -2.50 -8.73
C ALA A 114 9.13 -1.56 -8.90
N ASP A 115 9.74 -1.14 -7.79
CA ASP A 115 10.98 -0.39 -7.84
C ASP A 115 12.22 -1.28 -8.03
N ALA A 116 13.39 -0.63 -8.14
CA ALA A 116 14.66 -1.33 -8.33
C ALA A 116 15.06 -2.27 -7.18
N GLY A 117 14.47 -2.11 -5.98
CA GLY A 117 14.70 -2.99 -4.83
C GLY A 117 14.13 -4.40 -5.04
N PHE A 118 13.21 -4.56 -5.99
CA PHE A 118 12.58 -5.83 -6.36
C PHE A 118 13.20 -6.49 -7.61
N ALA A 119 14.41 -6.11 -8.00
CA ALA A 119 15.09 -6.68 -9.16
C ALA A 119 15.67 -8.10 -8.91
N GLY A 120 16.16 -8.73 -9.98
CA GLY A 120 16.89 -10.00 -9.91
C GLY A 120 15.98 -11.21 -9.71
N VAL A 121 16.37 -12.14 -8.84
CA VAL A 121 15.72 -13.45 -8.60
C VAL A 121 14.22 -13.32 -8.26
N PHE A 122 13.78 -12.16 -7.78
CA PHE A 122 12.37 -11.91 -7.52
C PHE A 122 11.53 -11.82 -8.80
N VAL A 123 12.05 -11.22 -9.88
CA VAL A 123 11.39 -11.12 -11.20
C VAL A 123 11.18 -12.52 -11.78
N ASP A 124 12.24 -13.34 -11.80
CA ASP A 124 12.19 -14.70 -12.36
C ASP A 124 11.23 -15.59 -11.57
N TRP A 125 11.23 -15.47 -10.24
CA TRP A 125 10.30 -16.19 -9.37
C TRP A 125 8.84 -15.82 -9.66
N ALA A 126 8.53 -14.52 -9.80
CA ALA A 126 7.17 -14.06 -10.08
C ALA A 126 6.66 -14.60 -11.43
N ALA A 127 7.52 -14.61 -12.45
CA ALA A 127 7.19 -15.17 -13.75
C ALA A 127 6.96 -16.68 -13.70
N ARG A 128 7.82 -17.44 -13.00
CA ARG A 128 7.76 -18.91 -12.97
C ARG A 128 6.66 -19.45 -12.05
N ILE A 129 6.47 -18.86 -10.88
CA ILE A 129 5.58 -19.40 -9.85
C ILE A 129 4.18 -18.81 -9.95
N LEU A 130 4.06 -17.50 -10.22
CA LEU A 130 2.78 -16.81 -10.23
C LEU A 130 2.26 -16.52 -11.65
N THR A 131 3.04 -16.85 -12.69
CA THR A 131 2.74 -16.45 -14.08
C THR A 131 2.45 -14.95 -14.18
N LEU A 132 3.25 -14.17 -13.43
CA LEU A 132 3.11 -12.73 -13.26
C LEU A 132 4.33 -12.03 -13.83
N THR A 133 4.12 -11.06 -14.71
CA THR A 133 5.18 -10.20 -15.24
C THR A 133 5.48 -9.09 -14.23
N LEU A 134 6.69 -9.11 -13.65
CA LEU A 134 7.15 -8.04 -12.78
C LEU A 134 8.00 -7.04 -13.58
N GLN A 135 7.49 -5.82 -13.76
CA GLN A 135 8.20 -4.75 -14.43
C GLN A 135 8.89 -3.84 -13.41
N VAL A 136 10.21 -3.93 -13.35
CA VAL A 136 11.04 -3.08 -12.49
C VAL A 136 11.22 -1.71 -13.14
N VAL A 137 10.60 -0.68 -12.56
CA VAL A 137 10.69 0.71 -13.03
C VAL A 137 11.92 1.36 -12.42
N ARG A 138 12.97 1.48 -13.24
CA ARG A 138 14.23 2.14 -12.85
C ARG A 138 14.17 3.64 -13.11
N LYS A 139 14.97 4.39 -12.35
CA LYS A 139 15.23 5.80 -12.67
C LYS A 139 16.01 5.88 -13.99
N PRO A 140 15.64 6.78 -14.92
CA PRO A 140 16.45 7.08 -16.10
C PRO A 140 17.91 7.37 -15.72
N ALA A 141 18.85 6.80 -16.48
CA ALA A 141 20.27 7.01 -16.27
C ALA A 141 20.62 8.52 -16.43
N GLY A 142 21.39 9.07 -15.50
CA GLY A 142 21.81 10.49 -15.54
C GLY A 142 20.77 11.51 -15.07
N GLN A 143 19.59 11.09 -14.59
CA GLN A 143 18.58 12.02 -14.09
C GLN A 143 19.04 12.76 -12.83
N LYS A 144 19.10 14.10 -12.91
CA LYS A 144 19.25 15.00 -11.75
C LYS A 144 17.88 15.58 -11.37
N GLY A 145 17.54 15.56 -10.09
CA GLY A 145 16.25 16.06 -9.59
C GLY A 145 15.09 15.06 -9.66
N PHE A 146 13.89 15.50 -9.31
CA PHE A 146 12.67 14.68 -9.28
C PHE A 146 12.11 14.48 -10.70
N SER A 147 11.74 13.24 -11.04
CA SER A 147 10.97 12.91 -12.24
C SER A 147 9.89 11.92 -11.87
N VAL A 148 8.72 12.08 -12.48
CA VAL A 148 7.60 11.17 -12.29
C VAL A 148 7.89 9.87 -13.04
N LEU A 149 8.16 8.81 -12.28
CA LEU A 149 8.28 7.47 -12.86
C LEU A 149 6.87 6.97 -13.24
N PRO A 150 6.66 6.53 -14.50
CA PRO A 150 5.36 6.03 -14.94
C PRO A 150 4.83 4.95 -13.98
N ARG A 151 3.55 5.05 -13.60
CA ARG A 151 2.80 4.13 -12.72
C ARG A 151 3.26 4.07 -11.25
N ARG A 152 4.52 4.36 -10.92
CA ARG A 152 5.03 4.37 -9.53
C ARG A 152 4.37 5.43 -8.64
N TRP A 153 4.02 6.59 -9.21
CA TRP A 153 3.34 7.66 -8.46
C TRP A 153 1.99 7.22 -7.86
N VAL A 154 1.36 6.16 -8.38
CA VAL A 154 0.06 5.66 -7.90
C VAL A 154 0.18 5.08 -6.49
N VAL A 155 1.20 4.25 -6.24
CA VAL A 155 1.41 3.65 -4.92
C VAL A 155 1.94 4.68 -3.93
N GLU A 156 2.80 5.61 -4.36
CA GLU A 156 3.26 6.74 -3.55
C GLU A 156 2.09 7.66 -3.11
N ARG A 157 1.14 7.92 -4.02
CA ARG A 157 -0.11 8.62 -3.70
C ARG A 157 -0.97 7.82 -2.72
N THR A 158 -1.00 6.50 -2.85
CA THR A 158 -1.74 5.64 -1.93
C THR A 158 -1.15 5.69 -0.53
N TRP A 159 0.19 5.67 -0.40
CA TRP A 159 0.87 5.94 0.86
C TRP A 159 0.53 7.30 1.45
N SER A 160 0.39 8.34 0.61
CA SER A 160 -0.06 9.67 1.05
C SER A 160 -1.48 9.62 1.63
N TRP A 161 -2.43 8.91 1.00
CA TRP A 161 -3.77 8.71 1.55
C TRP A 161 -3.75 7.98 2.89
N ILE A 162 -2.99 6.88 2.99
CA ILE A 162 -2.84 6.09 4.22
C ILE A 162 -2.24 6.96 5.34
N THR A 163 -1.15 7.67 5.05
CA THR A 163 -0.45 8.54 6.03
C THR A 163 -1.30 9.74 6.45
N GLY A 164 -2.20 10.21 5.59
CA GLY A 164 -3.18 11.25 5.90
C GLY A 164 -4.08 10.89 7.10
N TYR A 165 -4.31 9.61 7.36
CA TYR A 165 -4.83 9.15 8.63
C TYR A 165 -3.70 9.11 9.63
N ARG A 166 -3.61 10.15 10.45
CA ARG A 166 -2.46 10.46 11.34
C ARG A 166 -1.92 9.27 12.15
N ARG A 167 -2.78 8.31 12.51
CA ARG A 167 -2.37 7.06 13.18
C ARG A 167 -1.28 6.30 12.41
N HIS A 168 -1.24 6.38 11.08
CA HIS A 168 -0.25 5.67 10.26
C HIS A 168 1.09 6.41 10.11
N ALA A 169 1.24 7.65 10.61
CA ALA A 169 2.52 8.36 10.56
C ALA A 169 3.63 7.67 11.38
N ARG A 170 3.24 6.87 12.37
CA ARG A 170 4.07 5.97 13.18
C ARG A 170 3.33 4.64 13.33
N ASP A 171 4.02 3.56 13.65
CA ASP A 171 3.35 2.31 14.04
C ASP A 171 3.18 2.26 15.55
N TYR A 172 1.95 2.07 16.02
CA TYR A 172 1.60 1.98 17.44
C TYR A 172 1.13 0.56 17.82
N GLU A 173 1.01 -0.35 16.87
CA GLU A 173 0.30 -1.61 17.08
C GLU A 173 1.22 -2.70 17.60
N ARG A 174 0.79 -3.38 18.67
CA ARG A 174 1.57 -4.48 19.26
C ARG A 174 1.75 -5.66 18.30
N ARG A 175 0.71 -5.98 17.52
CA ARG A 175 0.74 -7.05 16.52
C ARG A 175 0.79 -6.49 15.08
N PRO A 176 1.57 -7.08 14.16
CA PRO A 176 1.64 -6.62 12.76
C PRO A 176 0.30 -6.72 12.00
N ASP A 177 -0.45 -7.79 12.21
CA ASP A 177 -1.75 -8.06 11.61
C ASP A 177 -2.84 -7.01 11.98
N HIS A 178 -2.73 -6.42 13.16
CA HIS A 178 -3.55 -5.28 13.58
C HIS A 178 -3.15 -4.01 12.83
N ALA A 179 -1.85 -3.79 12.58
CA ALA A 179 -1.39 -2.68 11.76
C ALA A 179 -1.89 -2.81 10.31
N GLU A 180 -1.87 -4.03 9.76
CA GLU A 180 -2.45 -4.34 8.44
C GLU A 180 -3.95 -4.04 8.40
N SER A 181 -4.70 -4.48 9.41
CA SER A 181 -6.14 -4.23 9.51
C SER A 181 -6.45 -2.74 9.55
N LEU A 182 -5.65 -1.94 10.28
CA LEU A 182 -5.83 -0.49 10.30
C LEU A 182 -5.54 0.17 8.96
N ILE A 183 -4.55 -0.34 8.20
CA ILE A 183 -4.30 0.12 6.82
C ILE A 183 -5.52 -0.20 5.95
N ARG A 184 -6.13 -1.39 6.09
CA ARG A 184 -7.39 -1.71 5.41
C ARG A 184 -8.52 -0.75 5.80
N TRP A 185 -8.66 -0.39 7.07
CA TRP A 185 -9.62 0.63 7.53
C TRP A 185 -9.39 2.01 6.91
N ALA A 186 -8.14 2.47 6.79
CA ALA A 186 -7.81 3.70 6.09
C ALA A 186 -8.24 3.67 4.61
N MET A 187 -8.08 2.52 3.96
CA MET A 187 -8.51 2.32 2.57
C MET A 187 -10.02 2.21 2.42
N ILE A 188 -10.71 1.51 3.34
CA ILE A 188 -12.18 1.47 3.44
C ILE A 188 -12.73 2.91 3.50
N ALA A 189 -12.27 3.71 4.46
CA ALA A 189 -12.75 5.07 4.61
C ALA A 189 -12.41 5.96 3.40
N THR A 190 -11.32 5.66 2.68
CA THR A 190 -10.99 6.34 1.42
C THR A 190 -11.96 5.97 0.30
N MET A 191 -12.32 4.69 0.18
CA MET A 191 -13.24 4.18 -0.84
C MET A 191 -14.68 4.64 -0.58
N VAL A 192 -15.16 4.58 0.67
CA VAL A 192 -16.48 5.11 1.05
C VAL A 192 -16.63 6.56 0.62
N ARG A 193 -15.64 7.42 0.91
CA ARG A 193 -15.67 8.82 0.48
C ARG A 193 -15.61 9.00 -1.04
N ARG A 194 -15.05 8.07 -1.80
CA ARG A 194 -15.06 8.14 -3.28
C ARG A 194 -16.40 7.74 -3.85
N ILE A 195 -16.99 6.67 -3.33
CA ILE A 195 -18.30 6.16 -3.75
C ILE A 195 -19.38 7.21 -3.46
N ASP A 196 -19.31 7.86 -2.29
CA ASP A 196 -20.30 8.87 -1.89
C ASP A 196 -20.13 10.22 -2.61
N ARG A 197 -18.89 10.57 -3.01
CA ARG A 197 -18.63 11.81 -3.76
C ARG A 197 -19.16 11.69 -5.19
N ARG A 198 -20.36 12.22 -5.41
CA ARG A 198 -20.98 12.37 -6.75
C ARG A 198 -20.19 13.28 -7.71
N THR A 199 -19.25 14.07 -7.19
CA THR A 199 -18.46 15.05 -7.97
C THR A 199 -16.98 15.00 -7.57
N PRO A 200 -16.02 15.09 -8.51
CA PRO A 200 -14.61 15.13 -8.20
C PRO A 200 -14.25 16.27 -7.24
N ALA A 201 -13.34 16.00 -6.30
CA ALA A 201 -12.83 17.03 -5.42
C ALA A 201 -12.10 18.10 -6.23
N GLN A 202 -12.63 19.33 -6.24
CA GLN A 202 -11.94 20.47 -6.82
C GLN A 202 -10.82 20.91 -5.88
N ARG A 203 -9.59 20.95 -6.41
CA ARG A 203 -8.49 21.57 -5.69
C ARG A 203 -8.81 23.07 -5.59
N PRO A 204 -8.86 23.67 -4.39
CA PRO A 204 -8.99 25.11 -4.29
C PRO A 204 -7.88 25.73 -5.13
N GLY A 205 -8.23 26.61 -6.06
CA GLY A 205 -7.25 27.37 -6.83
C GLY A 205 -6.33 28.17 -5.92
N PRO A 206 -5.25 28.76 -6.47
CA PRO A 206 -4.41 29.69 -5.73
C PRO A 206 -5.30 30.73 -5.04
N ARG A 207 -5.23 30.82 -3.71
CA ARG A 207 -5.91 31.91 -3.01
C ARG A 207 -5.13 33.19 -3.30
N PRO A 208 -5.76 34.25 -3.83
CA PRO A 208 -5.09 35.53 -4.00
C PRO A 208 -4.60 35.99 -2.63
N LEU A 209 -3.31 36.33 -2.54
CA LEU A 209 -2.73 36.92 -1.34
C LEU A 209 -3.27 38.35 -1.22
N GLN A 210 -4.24 38.57 -0.33
CA GLN A 210 -4.64 39.92 0.04
C GLN A 210 -3.51 40.54 0.86
N ARG A 211 -2.81 41.53 0.30
CA ARG A 211 -1.93 42.39 1.08
C ARG A 211 -2.81 43.24 1.99
N ILE A 212 -2.63 43.07 3.29
CA ILE A 212 -3.17 44.00 4.29
C ILE A 212 -2.30 45.26 4.15
N ILE A 213 -2.91 46.37 3.74
CA ILE A 213 -2.30 47.72 3.72
C ILE A 213 -2.51 48.33 5.09
#